data_AF-A0A536SM06-F1
#
_entry.id   AF-A0A536SM06-F1
#
_cell.length_a   1.000
_cell.length_b   1.000
_cell.length_c   1.000
_cell.angle_alpha   90.00
_cell.angle_beta   90.00
_cell.angle_gamma   90.00
#
_symmetry.space_group_name_H-M   'P 1'
#
loop_
_entity.id
_entity.type
_entity.pdbx_description
1 polymer ?
#
loop_
_entity_poly.entity_id
_entity_poly.type
_entity_poly.pdbx_seq_one_letter_code
_entity_poly.pdbx_strand_id
1 'polypeptide(L)'
;MASARYRNVEVTVDGATLPEAQAYCRYAVEERGKVEKFWGTTWTDLVRIAVSPRYEISKALTLAHAGRRGCMEMPLRRMRENSGGLLHEFVHIYAPSDNRFLAEGLAVHLHSKLAGNPAPPNFGEDLHELAARRLPDMASLAALNKVRTPRRLNTITDARTAYILAGSFVGYLMERYGLDDFRKFYETENYQRDLGKPLEALEAAWRLSIAPGFRDAQRTAMPLKS
;
A
#
# COMPACT_ATOMS: atom_id res chain seq x y z
N MET A 1 2.42 -14.05 -26.82
CA MET A 1 2.84 -13.10 -25.76
C MET A 1 2.93 -11.72 -26.39
N ALA A 2 2.21 -10.74 -25.84
CA ALA A 2 2.24 -9.35 -26.29
C ALA A 2 3.19 -8.55 -25.39
N SER A 3 3.92 -7.58 -25.95
CA SER A 3 4.79 -6.69 -25.19
C SER A 3 4.56 -5.25 -25.61
N ALA A 4 4.55 -4.35 -24.63
CA ALA A 4 4.44 -2.92 -24.86
C ALA A 4 5.40 -2.20 -23.92
N ARG A 5 6.01 -1.13 -24.42
CA ARG A 5 6.87 -0.24 -23.64
C ARG A 5 6.42 1.19 -23.84
N TYR A 6 6.29 1.92 -22.75
CA TYR A 6 5.97 3.34 -22.76
C TYR A 6 6.72 4.03 -21.62
N ARG A 7 7.54 5.02 -21.97
CA ARG A 7 8.52 5.64 -21.04
C ARG A 7 9.39 4.56 -20.36
N ASN A 8 9.59 4.65 -19.05
CA ASN A 8 10.39 3.71 -18.25
C ASN A 8 9.52 2.56 -17.66
N VAL A 9 8.47 2.16 -18.36
CA VAL A 9 7.65 0.99 -18.02
C VAL A 9 7.57 0.05 -19.22
N GLU A 10 7.82 -1.24 -18.99
CA GLU A 10 7.67 -2.33 -19.94
C GLU A 10 6.70 -3.36 -19.39
N VAL A 11 5.69 -3.71 -20.18
CA VAL A 11 4.67 -4.71 -19.83
C VAL A 11 4.77 -5.86 -20.81
N THR A 12 4.93 -7.08 -20.29
CA THR A 12 4.83 -8.31 -21.07
C THR A 12 3.61 -9.10 -20.61
N VAL A 13 2.69 -9.39 -21.52
CA VAL A 13 1.41 -10.07 -21.22
C VAL A 13 1.31 -11.39 -21.97
N ASP A 14 1.21 -12.46 -21.21
CA ASP A 14 0.83 -13.78 -21.70
C ASP A 14 -0.69 -13.89 -21.79
N GLY A 15 -1.22 -14.31 -22.94
CA GLY A 15 -2.66 -14.46 -23.18
C GLY A 15 -3.44 -13.18 -23.51
N ALA A 16 -2.79 -12.08 -23.90
CA ALA A 16 -3.43 -10.85 -24.35
C ALA A 16 -2.97 -10.39 -25.75
N THR A 17 -3.77 -9.53 -26.36
CA THR A 17 -3.46 -8.82 -27.61
C THR A 17 -2.48 -7.67 -27.38
N LEU A 18 -1.84 -7.18 -28.44
CA LEU A 18 -0.97 -6.01 -28.37
C LEU A 18 -1.71 -4.73 -27.90
N PRO A 19 -2.94 -4.42 -28.38
CA PRO A 19 -3.70 -3.28 -27.87
C PRO A 19 -4.01 -3.37 -26.37
N GLU A 20 -4.36 -4.55 -25.84
CA GLU A 20 -4.55 -4.76 -24.40
C GLU A 20 -3.25 -4.46 -23.62
N ALA A 21 -2.10 -4.98 -24.08
CA ALA A 21 -0.81 -4.74 -23.45
C ALA A 21 -0.41 -3.25 -23.49
N GLN A 22 -0.66 -2.56 -24.60
CA GLN A 22 -0.40 -1.11 -24.74
C GLN A 22 -1.31 -0.27 -23.83
N ALA A 23 -2.60 -0.60 -23.73
CA ALA A 23 -3.52 0.07 -22.83
C ALA A 23 -3.08 -0.10 -21.37
N TYR A 24 -2.73 -1.31 -20.97
CA TYR A 24 -2.25 -1.58 -19.62
C TYR A 24 -0.90 -0.91 -19.31
N CYS A 25 0.00 -0.82 -20.30
CA CYS A 25 1.26 -0.10 -20.14
C CYS A 25 1.07 1.41 -19.93
N ARG A 26 0.10 2.03 -20.60
CA ARG A 26 -0.24 3.45 -20.36
C ARG A 26 -0.81 3.66 -18.97
N TYR A 27 -1.76 2.81 -18.57
CA TYR A 27 -2.30 2.79 -17.22
C TYR A 27 -1.20 2.64 -16.15
N ALA A 28 -0.23 1.74 -16.36
CA ALA A 28 0.91 1.57 -15.47
C ALA A 28 1.78 2.82 -15.34
N VAL A 29 2.00 3.56 -16.43
CA VAL A 29 2.73 4.83 -16.40
C VAL A 29 1.98 5.91 -15.59
N GLU A 30 0.64 5.94 -15.69
CA GLU A 30 -0.19 6.87 -14.91
C GLU A 30 -0.14 6.55 -13.42
N GLU A 31 -0.33 5.28 -13.03
CA GLU A 31 -0.25 4.85 -11.62
C GLU A 31 1.15 5.09 -11.03
N ARG A 32 2.21 4.83 -11.80
CA ARG A 32 3.59 5.18 -11.44
C ARG A 32 3.72 6.68 -11.16
N GLY A 33 3.19 7.52 -12.04
CA GLY A 33 3.26 8.98 -11.90
C GLY A 33 2.58 9.50 -10.64
N LYS A 34 1.50 8.86 -10.18
CA LYS A 34 0.85 9.18 -8.90
C LYS A 34 1.80 8.93 -7.72
N VAL A 35 2.46 7.76 -7.71
CA VAL A 35 3.42 7.39 -6.65
C VAL A 35 4.65 8.29 -6.69
N GLU A 36 5.20 8.60 -7.87
CA GLU A 36 6.34 9.52 -8.02
C GLU A 36 6.02 10.92 -7.51
N LYS A 37 4.84 11.46 -7.86
CA LYS A 37 4.42 12.78 -7.40
C LYS A 37 4.24 12.84 -5.88
N PHE A 38 3.77 11.76 -5.28
CA PHE A 38 3.53 11.70 -3.84
C PHE A 38 4.79 11.36 -3.04
N TRP A 39 5.47 10.27 -3.38
CA TRP A 39 6.60 9.71 -2.62
C TRP A 39 7.97 10.27 -3.06
N GLY A 40 8.08 10.81 -4.28
CA GLY A 40 9.34 11.21 -4.87
C GLY A 40 9.96 10.14 -5.76
N THR A 41 10.94 10.53 -6.58
CA THR A 41 11.51 9.71 -7.66
C THR A 41 12.69 8.86 -7.18
N THR A 42 12.46 7.98 -6.21
CA THR A 42 13.47 7.08 -5.62
C THR A 42 13.85 5.88 -6.50
N TRP A 43 13.21 5.75 -7.67
CA TRP A 43 13.49 4.73 -8.68
C TRP A 43 13.35 5.32 -10.09
N THR A 44 14.44 5.35 -10.85
CA THR A 44 14.48 5.92 -12.20
C THR A 44 14.60 4.87 -13.30
N ASP A 45 15.08 3.67 -12.95
CA ASP A 45 15.29 2.55 -13.86
C ASP A 45 13.99 2.00 -14.45
N LEU A 46 14.14 1.14 -15.46
CA LEU A 46 13.04 0.46 -16.12
C LEU A 46 12.26 -0.41 -15.13
N VAL A 47 10.95 -0.19 -15.05
CA VAL A 47 10.01 -1.09 -14.37
C VAL A 47 9.48 -2.12 -15.36
N ARG A 48 9.60 -3.41 -15.02
CA ARG A 48 9.14 -4.54 -15.83
C ARG A 48 7.96 -5.22 -15.15
N ILE A 49 6.84 -5.28 -15.85
CA ILE A 49 5.60 -5.89 -15.37
C ILE A 49 5.32 -7.13 -16.21
N ALA A 50 5.40 -8.31 -15.59
CA ALA A 50 5.00 -9.56 -16.20
C ALA A 50 3.55 -9.87 -15.83
N VAL A 51 2.69 -10.04 -16.83
CA VAL A 51 1.28 -10.39 -16.65
C VAL A 51 1.04 -11.78 -17.23
N SER A 52 0.41 -12.68 -16.47
CA SER A 52 0.16 -14.05 -16.93
C SER A 52 -1.03 -14.68 -16.18
N PRO A 53 -1.76 -15.61 -16.80
CA PRO A 53 -2.81 -16.37 -16.10
C PRO A 53 -2.26 -17.27 -14.99
N ARG A 54 -0.96 -17.56 -14.97
CA ARG A 54 -0.32 -18.40 -13.93
C ARG A 54 -0.12 -17.68 -12.59
N TYR A 55 -0.24 -16.35 -12.58
CA TYR A 55 -0.07 -15.58 -11.35
C TYR A 55 -1.41 -15.45 -10.64
N GLU A 56 -1.45 -15.84 -9.37
CA GLU A 56 -2.66 -15.76 -8.54
C GLU A 56 -2.81 -14.39 -7.85
N ILE A 57 -1.67 -13.78 -7.50
CA ILE A 57 -1.58 -12.53 -6.78
C ILE A 57 -0.60 -11.59 -7.46
N SER A 58 -0.84 -10.30 -7.26
CA SER A 58 0.12 -9.26 -7.58
C SER A 58 1.30 -9.32 -6.61
N LYS A 59 2.51 -9.06 -7.10
CA LYS A 59 3.70 -8.95 -6.24
C LYS A 59 4.81 -8.11 -6.88
N ALA A 60 5.32 -7.18 -6.09
CA ALA A 60 6.57 -6.46 -6.32
C ALA A 60 7.48 -6.54 -5.09
N LEU A 61 6.92 -6.49 -3.88
CA LEU A 61 7.70 -6.48 -2.63
C LEU A 61 8.62 -7.68 -2.46
N THR A 62 8.10 -8.90 -2.66
CA THR A 62 8.91 -10.12 -2.50
C THR A 62 9.92 -10.29 -3.62
N LEU A 63 9.66 -9.74 -4.81
CA LEU A 63 10.62 -9.69 -5.91
C LEU A 63 11.75 -8.72 -5.60
N ALA A 64 11.42 -7.53 -5.07
CA ALA A 64 12.40 -6.54 -4.64
C ALA A 64 13.33 -7.09 -3.55
N HIS A 65 12.77 -7.77 -2.54
CA HIS A 65 13.55 -8.44 -1.50
C HIS A 65 14.48 -9.53 -2.07
N ALA A 66 14.08 -10.22 -3.14
CA ALA A 66 14.92 -11.18 -3.85
C ALA A 66 15.93 -10.51 -4.84
N GLY A 67 16.21 -9.22 -4.69
CA GLY A 67 17.15 -8.47 -5.53
C GLY A 67 16.60 -8.06 -6.91
N ARG A 68 15.30 -8.24 -7.16
CA ARG A 68 14.63 -7.91 -8.43
C ARG A 68 13.77 -6.66 -8.32
N ARG A 69 14.28 -5.62 -7.64
CA ARG A 69 13.59 -4.32 -7.57
C ARG A 69 13.37 -3.79 -8.99
N GLY A 70 12.21 -3.15 -9.22
CA GLY A 70 11.77 -2.77 -10.57
C GLY A 70 11.00 -3.87 -11.30
N CYS A 71 10.84 -5.08 -10.74
CA CYS A 71 10.01 -6.13 -11.34
C CYS A 71 8.66 -6.27 -10.62
N MET A 72 7.60 -6.55 -11.37
CA MET A 72 6.29 -6.91 -10.85
C MET A 72 5.73 -8.14 -11.57
N GLU A 73 4.95 -8.94 -10.86
CA GLU A 73 4.10 -9.98 -11.44
C GLU A 73 2.63 -9.65 -11.16
N MET A 74 1.77 -9.75 -12.19
CA MET A 74 0.35 -9.38 -12.12
C MET A 74 -0.55 -10.48 -12.72
N PRO A 75 -1.64 -10.89 -12.05
CA PRO A 75 -2.61 -11.84 -12.63
C PRO A 75 -3.29 -11.29 -13.88
N LEU A 76 -3.31 -12.05 -14.98
CA LEU A 76 -4.00 -11.65 -16.22
C LEU A 76 -5.48 -11.33 -15.98
N ARG A 77 -6.16 -12.16 -15.17
CA ARG A 77 -7.56 -11.93 -14.81
C ARG A 77 -7.77 -10.56 -14.16
N ARG A 78 -6.93 -10.21 -13.18
CA ARG A 78 -7.05 -8.94 -12.46
C ARG A 78 -6.64 -7.73 -13.29
N MET A 79 -5.74 -7.90 -14.26
CA MET A 79 -5.45 -6.88 -15.27
C MET A 79 -6.72 -6.53 -16.05
N ARG A 80 -7.42 -7.55 -16.57
CA ARG A 80 -8.64 -7.37 -17.37
C ARG A 80 -9.82 -6.81 -16.57
N GLU A 81 -9.96 -7.25 -15.33
CA GLU A 81 -11.00 -6.77 -14.41
C GLU A 81 -10.65 -5.42 -13.75
N ASN A 82 -9.46 -4.87 -14.04
CA ASN A 82 -8.92 -3.68 -13.35
C ASN A 82 -9.00 -3.79 -11.82
N SER A 83 -8.57 -4.92 -11.26
CA SER A 83 -8.63 -5.27 -9.83
C SER A 83 -7.27 -5.67 -9.24
N GLY A 84 -6.18 -5.40 -9.97
CA GLY A 84 -4.84 -5.91 -9.71
C GLY A 84 -3.99 -5.18 -8.66
N GLY A 85 -4.45 -4.11 -8.02
CA GLY A 85 -3.62 -3.38 -7.05
C GLY A 85 -2.34 -2.79 -7.66
N LEU A 86 -2.38 -2.26 -8.89
CA LEU A 86 -1.13 -1.85 -9.58
C LEU A 86 -0.40 -0.71 -8.85
N LEU A 87 -1.15 0.27 -8.33
CA LEU A 87 -0.60 1.35 -7.51
C LEU A 87 0.10 0.80 -6.25
N HIS A 88 -0.56 -0.12 -5.55
CA HIS A 88 0.01 -0.84 -4.39
C HIS A 88 1.37 -1.44 -4.73
N GLU A 89 1.50 -2.12 -5.87
CA GLU A 89 2.79 -2.70 -6.27
C GLU A 89 3.85 -1.66 -6.64
N PHE A 90 3.46 -0.51 -7.22
CA PHE A 90 4.39 0.60 -7.43
C PHE A 90 4.95 1.14 -6.11
N VAL A 91 4.13 1.25 -5.05
CA VAL A 91 4.61 1.71 -3.74
C VAL A 91 5.79 0.87 -3.26
N HIS A 92 5.74 -0.45 -3.43
CA HIS A 92 6.84 -1.34 -3.05
C HIS A 92 8.14 -1.11 -3.82
N ILE A 93 8.06 -0.57 -5.05
CA ILE A 93 9.26 -0.21 -5.83
C ILE A 93 9.86 1.10 -5.31
N TYR A 94 9.04 2.10 -4.96
CA TYR A 94 9.51 3.44 -4.57
C TYR A 94 9.82 3.57 -3.08
N ALA A 95 9.17 2.79 -2.23
CA ALA A 95 9.29 2.84 -0.79
C ALA A 95 9.61 1.43 -0.24
N PRO A 96 10.77 0.85 -0.58
CA PRO A 96 11.12 -0.48 -0.07
C PRO A 96 11.26 -0.45 1.46
N SER A 97 10.80 -1.50 2.11
CA SER A 97 11.01 -1.72 3.54
C SER A 97 11.04 -3.23 3.85
N ASP A 98 11.94 -3.62 4.74
CA ASP A 98 12.00 -4.98 5.25
C ASP A 98 10.90 -5.25 6.29
N ASN A 99 10.34 -4.23 6.92
CA ASN A 99 9.17 -4.36 7.79
C ASN A 99 7.91 -4.54 6.95
N ARG A 100 7.41 -5.78 6.92
CA ARG A 100 6.25 -6.16 6.11
C ARG A 100 5.01 -5.37 6.50
N PHE A 101 4.85 -5.05 7.77
CA PHE A 101 3.69 -4.32 8.27
C PHE A 101 3.70 -2.88 7.76
N LEU A 102 4.85 -2.20 7.82
CA LEU A 102 5.00 -0.86 7.28
C LEU A 102 4.91 -0.84 5.75
N ALA A 103 5.56 -1.78 5.06
CA ALA A 103 5.54 -1.86 3.61
C ALA A 103 4.12 -2.05 3.05
N GLU A 104 3.41 -3.06 3.55
CA GLU A 104 2.04 -3.32 3.11
C GLU A 104 1.08 -2.23 3.59
N GLY A 105 1.28 -1.68 4.79
CA GLY A 105 0.48 -0.57 5.29
C GLY A 105 0.60 0.68 4.43
N LEU A 106 1.81 1.06 4.03
CA LEU A 106 2.03 2.19 3.14
C LEU A 106 1.39 1.95 1.77
N ALA A 107 1.57 0.76 1.21
CA ALA A 107 0.99 0.40 -0.07
C ALA A 107 -0.54 0.45 -0.06
N VAL A 108 -1.20 -0.11 0.98
CA VAL A 108 -2.67 -0.04 1.14
C VAL A 108 -3.17 1.38 1.34
N HIS A 109 -2.50 2.16 2.20
CA HIS A 109 -2.87 3.55 2.46
C HIS A 109 -2.79 4.40 1.20
N LEU A 110 -1.66 4.35 0.49
CA LEU A 110 -1.46 5.14 -0.73
C LEU A 110 -2.33 4.68 -1.88
N HIS A 111 -2.60 3.38 -2.00
CA HIS A 111 -3.57 2.87 -2.97
C HIS A 111 -4.94 3.52 -2.78
N SER A 112 -5.39 3.68 -1.53
CA SER A 112 -6.65 4.37 -1.23
C SER A 112 -6.55 5.89 -1.44
N LYS A 113 -5.50 6.52 -0.90
CA LYS A 113 -5.31 7.98 -0.90
C LYS A 113 -5.11 8.57 -2.30
N LEU A 114 -4.45 7.84 -3.18
CA LEU A 114 -4.11 8.28 -4.53
C LEU A 114 -5.12 7.79 -5.58
N ALA A 115 -6.31 7.34 -5.13
CA ALA A 115 -7.37 6.83 -6.00
C ALA A 115 -6.86 5.74 -6.96
N GLY A 116 -6.23 4.71 -6.41
CA GLY A 116 -5.95 3.47 -7.12
C GLY A 116 -7.26 2.75 -7.49
N ASN A 117 -7.17 1.80 -8.43
CA ASN A 117 -8.32 1.01 -8.87
C ASN A 117 -8.91 0.18 -7.71
N PRO A 118 -10.22 -0.14 -7.67
CA PRO A 118 -10.77 -1.01 -6.63
C PRO A 118 -10.06 -2.37 -6.59
N ALA A 119 -9.36 -2.65 -5.49
CA ALA A 119 -8.55 -3.86 -5.32
C ALA A 119 -8.55 -4.30 -3.84
N PRO A 120 -8.19 -5.56 -3.53
CA PRO A 120 -7.95 -5.96 -2.15
C PRO A 120 -6.96 -5.03 -1.43
N PRO A 121 -7.11 -4.81 -0.11
CA PRO A 121 -8.06 -5.48 0.78
C PRO A 121 -9.40 -4.76 0.99
N ASN A 122 -9.51 -3.48 0.62
CA ASN A 122 -10.67 -2.63 0.92
C ASN A 122 -11.58 -2.33 -0.27
N PHE A 123 -11.14 -2.57 -1.52
CA PHE A 123 -11.97 -2.34 -2.72
C PHE A 123 -12.60 -0.94 -2.80
N GLY A 124 -11.91 0.08 -2.24
CA GLY A 124 -12.38 1.46 -2.20
C GLY A 124 -13.19 1.85 -0.96
N GLU A 125 -13.51 0.92 -0.06
CA GLU A 125 -14.09 1.24 1.25
C GLU A 125 -13.12 2.05 2.14
N ASP A 126 -13.63 2.88 3.06
CA ASP A 126 -12.83 3.66 4.01
C ASP A 126 -12.03 2.71 4.94
N LEU A 127 -10.70 2.91 4.95
CA LEU A 127 -9.77 2.06 5.70
C LEU A 127 -9.93 2.19 7.23
N HIS A 128 -10.26 3.38 7.74
CA HIS A 128 -10.42 3.60 9.17
C HIS A 128 -11.71 2.95 9.68
N GLU A 129 -12.80 3.07 8.94
CA GLU A 129 -14.06 2.38 9.25
C GLU A 129 -13.89 0.86 9.21
N LEU A 130 -13.22 0.35 8.17
CA LEU A 130 -12.92 -1.08 8.08
C LEU A 130 -12.02 -1.58 9.21
N ALA A 131 -11.02 -0.78 9.61
CA ALA A 131 -10.14 -1.08 10.73
C ALA A 131 -10.90 -1.09 12.05
N ALA A 132 -11.77 -0.12 12.29
CA ALA A 132 -12.61 -0.05 13.49
C ALA A 132 -13.46 -1.32 13.65
N ARG A 133 -14.05 -1.81 12.56
CA ARG A 133 -14.84 -3.05 12.55
C ARG A 133 -14.02 -4.32 12.85
N ARG A 134 -12.70 -4.29 12.62
CA ARG A 134 -11.79 -5.44 12.76
C ARG A 134 -10.90 -5.37 13.98
N LEU A 135 -10.87 -4.22 14.65
CA LEU A 135 -10.04 -4.00 15.82
C LEU A 135 -10.30 -4.98 16.97
N PRO A 136 -11.56 -5.43 17.24
CA PRO A 136 -11.82 -6.41 18.29
C PRO A 136 -11.06 -7.74 18.12
N ASP A 137 -10.70 -8.10 16.89
CA ASP A 137 -9.98 -9.35 16.58
C ASP A 137 -8.49 -9.27 16.92
N MET A 138 -7.97 -8.09 17.32
CA MET A 138 -6.55 -7.85 17.55
C MET A 138 -6.27 -7.07 18.83
N ALA A 139 -5.60 -7.72 19.78
CA ALA A 139 -5.19 -7.11 21.04
C ALA A 139 -4.08 -6.04 20.87
N SER A 140 -3.08 -6.30 20.00
CA SER A 140 -1.99 -5.35 19.72
C SER A 140 -1.42 -5.49 18.31
N LEU A 141 -0.95 -4.39 17.72
CA LEU A 141 -0.21 -4.35 16.45
C LEU A 141 1.24 -4.85 16.57
N ALA A 142 1.76 -5.05 17.78
CA ALA A 142 3.17 -5.42 18.00
C ALA A 142 3.58 -6.71 17.27
N ALA A 143 2.68 -7.70 17.19
CA ALA A 143 2.96 -8.96 16.48
C ALA A 143 3.06 -8.76 14.96
N LEU A 144 2.20 -7.91 14.38
CA LEU A 144 2.25 -7.55 12.96
C LEU A 144 3.52 -6.75 12.66
N ASN A 145 3.86 -5.75 13.50
CA ASN A 145 5.04 -4.91 13.31
C ASN A 145 6.37 -5.66 13.34
N LYS A 146 6.42 -6.85 13.97
CA LYS A 146 7.59 -7.73 13.99
C LYS A 146 7.73 -8.59 12.72
N VAL A 147 6.79 -8.53 11.78
CA VAL A 147 6.88 -9.31 10.54
C VAL A 147 7.89 -8.65 9.58
N ARG A 148 8.80 -9.47 9.07
CA ARG A 148 9.82 -9.05 8.08
C ARG A 148 9.58 -9.74 6.75
N THR A 149 9.79 -9.03 5.65
CA THR A 149 9.76 -9.61 4.29
C THR A 149 10.83 -10.70 4.20
N PRO A 150 10.55 -11.89 3.62
CA PRO A 150 9.39 -12.23 2.78
C PRO A 150 8.22 -12.88 3.55
N ARG A 151 8.27 -12.96 4.89
CA ARG A 151 7.15 -13.51 5.67
C ARG A 151 5.91 -12.67 5.47
N ARG A 152 4.78 -13.32 5.20
CA ARG A 152 3.48 -12.69 4.98
C ARG A 152 2.85 -12.27 6.31
N LEU A 153 2.05 -11.20 6.31
CA LEU A 153 1.32 -10.78 7.53
C LEU A 153 0.27 -11.78 7.98
N ASN A 154 -0.23 -12.61 7.05
CA ASN A 154 -1.28 -13.57 7.34
C ASN A 154 -0.84 -14.74 8.25
N THR A 155 0.43 -14.77 8.68
CA THR A 155 0.90 -15.68 9.72
C THR A 155 0.47 -15.25 11.12
N ILE A 156 -0.04 -14.03 11.29
CA ILE A 156 -0.46 -13.47 12.59
C ILE A 156 -1.99 -13.45 12.73
N THR A 157 -2.70 -13.01 11.69
CA THR A 157 -4.17 -12.99 11.60
C THR A 157 -4.58 -13.15 10.13
N ASP A 158 -5.87 -13.15 9.79
CA ASP A 158 -6.27 -13.26 8.39
C ASP A 158 -5.70 -12.11 7.53
N ALA A 159 -5.49 -12.41 6.24
CA ALA A 159 -4.82 -11.47 5.34
C ALA A 159 -5.58 -10.14 5.20
N ARG A 160 -6.92 -10.17 5.16
CA ARG A 160 -7.70 -8.94 4.96
C ARG A 160 -7.58 -8.04 6.19
N THR A 161 -7.71 -8.60 7.38
CA THR A 161 -7.55 -7.86 8.64
C THR A 161 -6.16 -7.30 8.79
N ALA A 162 -5.12 -8.10 8.61
CA ALA A 162 -3.75 -7.63 8.78
C ALA A 162 -3.42 -6.41 7.89
N TYR A 163 -3.84 -6.43 6.63
CA TYR A 163 -3.55 -5.36 5.67
C TYR A 163 -4.41 -4.11 5.92
N ILE A 164 -5.68 -4.26 6.30
CA ILE A 164 -6.55 -3.14 6.67
C ILE A 164 -6.00 -2.41 7.90
N LEU A 165 -5.63 -3.14 8.96
CA LEU A 165 -5.06 -2.54 10.16
C LEU A 165 -3.73 -1.85 9.85
N ALA A 166 -2.87 -2.47 9.03
CA ALA A 166 -1.62 -1.86 8.58
C ALA A 166 -1.84 -0.56 7.81
N GLY A 167 -2.75 -0.56 6.83
CA GLY A 167 -3.05 0.61 6.02
C GLY A 167 -3.65 1.76 6.83
N SER A 168 -4.59 1.44 7.73
CA SER A 168 -5.20 2.41 8.64
C SER A 168 -4.19 3.01 9.61
N PHE A 169 -3.34 2.19 10.23
CA PHE A 169 -2.32 2.67 11.17
C PHE A 169 -1.25 3.53 10.49
N VAL A 170 -0.72 3.09 9.33
CA VAL A 170 0.24 3.88 8.56
C VAL A 170 -0.38 5.21 8.10
N GLY A 171 -1.63 5.21 7.65
CA GLY A 171 -2.36 6.42 7.31
C GLY A 171 -2.44 7.40 8.48
N TYR A 172 -2.76 6.90 9.67
CA TYR A 172 -2.77 7.71 10.89
C TYR A 172 -1.40 8.34 11.18
N LEU A 173 -0.30 7.58 11.07
CA LEU A 173 1.04 8.14 11.29
C LEU A 173 1.35 9.25 10.28
N MET A 174 1.06 9.03 9.00
CA MET A 174 1.30 10.02 7.95
C MET A 174 0.47 11.30 8.11
N GLU A 175 -0.79 11.17 8.51
CA GLU A 175 -1.68 12.31 8.74
C GLU A 175 -1.29 13.11 9.98
N ARG A 176 -0.84 12.41 11.03
CA ARG A 176 -0.52 13.05 12.31
C ARG A 176 0.83 13.77 12.30
N TYR A 177 1.82 13.20 11.62
CA TYR A 177 3.22 13.64 11.65
C TYR A 177 3.66 14.29 10.33
N GLY A 178 2.89 14.13 9.25
CA GLY A 178 3.28 14.62 7.94
C GLY A 178 4.22 13.68 7.20
N LEU A 179 4.40 13.94 5.91
CA LEU A 179 5.10 13.04 5.00
C LEU A 179 6.61 12.97 5.27
N ASP A 180 7.25 14.10 5.56
CA ASP A 180 8.71 14.16 5.71
C ASP A 180 9.18 13.42 6.98
N ASP A 181 8.52 13.65 8.12
CA ASP A 181 8.79 12.92 9.35
C ASP A 181 8.45 11.43 9.20
N PHE A 182 7.34 11.10 8.51
CA PHE A 182 7.00 9.71 8.23
C PHE A 182 8.06 9.01 7.37
N ARG A 183 8.60 9.66 6.33
CA ARG A 183 9.66 9.07 5.49
C ARG A 183 10.91 8.74 6.31
N LYS A 184 11.35 9.67 7.16
CA LYS A 184 12.48 9.46 8.08
C LYS A 184 12.22 8.29 9.03
N PHE A 185 11.03 8.23 9.60
CA PHE A 185 10.61 7.09 10.42
C PHE A 185 10.60 5.78 9.61
N TYR A 186 10.06 5.79 8.39
CA TYR A 186 9.89 4.60 7.55
C TYR A 186 11.22 3.94 7.19
N GLU A 187 12.27 4.74 6.98
CA GLU A 187 13.62 4.25 6.68
C GLU A 187 14.29 3.55 7.88
N THR A 188 13.87 3.90 9.09
CA THR A 188 14.63 3.56 10.29
C THR A 188 13.86 2.75 11.32
N GLU A 189 12.53 2.74 11.22
CA GLU A 189 11.57 2.00 12.01
C GLU A 189 11.63 2.30 13.52
N ASN A 190 12.27 3.40 13.93
CA ASN A 190 12.41 3.77 15.33
C ASN A 190 11.32 4.77 15.76
N TYR A 191 10.17 4.22 16.14
CA TYR A 191 9.01 5.01 16.61
C TYR A 191 9.38 6.05 17.67
N GLN A 192 10.13 5.66 18.70
CA GLN A 192 10.47 6.56 19.81
C GLN A 192 11.36 7.72 19.35
N ARG A 193 12.38 7.43 18.55
CA ARG A 193 13.33 8.44 18.10
C ARG A 193 12.71 9.40 17.10
N ASP A 194 11.96 8.88 16.12
CA ASP A 194 11.54 9.66 14.96
C ASP A 194 10.13 10.23 15.10
N LEU A 195 9.27 9.61 15.91
CA LEU A 195 7.89 10.07 16.17
C LEU A 195 7.65 10.48 17.64
N GLY A 196 8.69 10.41 18.47
CA GLY A 196 8.67 10.83 19.88
C GLY A 196 7.90 9.91 20.83
N LYS A 197 7.38 8.78 20.34
CA LYS A 197 6.50 7.87 21.10
C LYS A 197 6.80 6.41 20.77
N PRO A 198 6.66 5.48 21.72
CA PRO A 198 6.78 4.06 21.41
C PRO A 198 5.55 3.57 20.63
N LEU A 199 5.66 2.40 19.99
CA LEU A 199 4.59 1.82 19.17
C LEU A 199 3.28 1.70 19.96
N GLU A 200 3.35 1.28 21.22
CA GLU A 200 2.18 1.05 22.07
C GLU A 200 1.39 2.34 22.30
N ALA A 201 2.08 3.46 22.50
CA ALA A 201 1.44 4.76 22.70
C ALA A 201 0.81 5.29 21.39
N LEU A 202 1.47 5.04 20.25
CA LEU A 202 0.94 5.40 18.93
C LEU A 202 -0.28 4.55 18.57
N GLU A 203 -0.21 3.24 18.85
CA GLU A 203 -1.33 2.32 18.67
C GLU A 203 -2.53 2.75 19.51
N ALA A 204 -2.32 3.07 20.80
CA ALA A 204 -3.41 3.54 21.66
C ALA A 204 -4.08 4.81 21.10
N ALA A 205 -3.28 5.78 20.63
CA ALA A 205 -3.80 7.01 20.06
C ALA A 205 -4.54 6.77 18.72
N TRP A 206 -4.03 5.87 17.89
CA TRP A 206 -4.71 5.45 16.66
C TRP A 206 -6.05 4.75 16.95
N ARG A 207 -6.08 3.81 17.89
CA ARG A 207 -7.31 3.11 18.30
C ARG A 207 -8.41 4.08 18.73
N LEU A 208 -8.05 5.13 19.47
CA LEU A 208 -8.97 6.20 19.83
C LEU A 208 -9.48 6.97 18.61
N SER A 209 -8.62 7.25 17.62
CA SER A 209 -9.00 7.99 16.41
C SER A 209 -9.96 7.24 15.47
N ILE A 210 -9.99 5.90 15.55
CA ILE A 210 -10.88 5.06 14.73
C ILE A 210 -12.09 4.53 15.53
N ALA A 211 -12.20 4.88 16.81
CA ALA A 211 -13.33 4.46 17.62
C ALA A 211 -14.64 5.07 17.06
N PRO A 212 -15.76 4.32 17.08
CA PRO A 212 -17.07 4.85 16.71
C PRO A 212 -17.39 6.17 17.44
N GLY A 213 -17.84 7.19 16.71
CA GLY A 213 -18.22 8.50 17.26
C GLY A 213 -17.10 9.54 17.38
N PHE A 214 -15.82 9.17 17.19
CA PHE A 214 -14.71 10.14 17.26
C PHE A 214 -14.77 11.19 16.12
N ARG A 215 -15.12 10.77 14.90
CA ARG A 215 -15.26 11.67 13.74
C ARG A 215 -16.48 12.59 13.84
N ASP A 216 -17.57 12.14 14.45
CA ASP A 216 -18.78 12.95 14.65
C ASP A 216 -18.53 14.09 15.66
N ALA A 217 -17.71 13.84 16.68
CA ALA A 217 -17.27 14.86 17.64
C ALA A 217 -16.33 15.91 17.02
N GLN A 218 -15.49 15.54 16.05
CA GLN A 218 -14.63 16.51 15.35
C GLN A 218 -15.40 17.36 14.33
N ARG A 219 -16.42 16.81 13.66
CA ARG A 219 -17.28 17.57 12.74
C ARG A 219 -18.19 18.57 13.45
N THR A 220 -18.67 18.25 14.64
CA THR A 220 -19.51 19.17 15.46
C THR A 220 -18.69 20.26 16.16
N ALA A 221 -17.38 20.09 16.31
CA ALA A 221 -16.48 21.04 16.96
C ALA A 221 -15.88 22.12 16.01
N MET A 222 -16.15 22.08 14.70
CA MET A 222 -15.76 23.16 13.79
C MET A 222 -16.96 24.06 13.49
N PRO A 223 -16.97 25.33 13.94
CA PRO A 223 -18.02 26.25 13.54
C PRO A 223 -17.94 26.45 12.03
N LEU A 224 -19.11 26.38 11.38
CA LEU A 224 -19.27 26.81 10.00
C LEU A 224 -18.72 28.23 9.90
N LYS A 225 -17.58 28.38 9.21
CA LYS A 225 -17.15 29.70 8.77
C LYS A 225 -18.16 30.15 7.72
N SER A 226 -19.03 31.07 8.13
CA SER A 226 -19.90 31.89 7.29
C SER A 226 -19.07 32.74 6.33
#